data_AF-A0A2V7F4Z7-F1
#
_entry.id   AF-A0A2V7F4Z7-F1
#
_cell.length_a   1.000
_cell.length_b   1.000
_cell.length_c   1.000
_cell.angle_alpha   90.00
_cell.angle_beta   90.00
_cell.angle_gamma   90.00
#
_symmetry.space_group_name_H-M   'P 1'
#
loop_
_entity.id
_entity.type
_entity.pdbx_description
1 polymer ?
#
loop_
_entity_poly.entity_id
_entity_poly.type
_entity_poly.pdbx_seq_one_letter_code
_entity_poly.pdbx_strand_id
1 'polypeptide(L)'
;MLLTGTFIGPTYAGGGNGAPSGAHYNLNIIGVEKGKSSPMTGSDRHTIFVALGKEDSVTSKIYLTPGEFHVCDGNAFDPAFDCDGNQIQAQGAVFQLPCNTNIPADITCEGGTVSASYEVWGRALGQPGGGAVITTCATDPLLNGAIICSTENTLRVFVRRSGKSTFTNVTNQLTSLVADIDGNGTFERVALFSGGLVDFFWQYDNNGLRLAQLRFYLLE
;
A
#
# COMPACT_ATOMS: atom_id res chain seq x y z
N MET A 1 -42.18 -15.77 -15.59
CA MET A 1 -41.32 -16.67 -14.80
C MET A 1 -39.89 -16.19 -15.01
N LEU A 2 -39.43 -15.30 -14.13
CA LEU A 2 -38.10 -14.68 -14.21
C LEU A 2 -37.16 -15.56 -13.37
N LEU A 3 -36.22 -16.27 -14.01
CA LEU A 3 -35.18 -17.00 -13.28
C LEU A 3 -34.13 -15.99 -12.80
N THR A 4 -34.17 -15.65 -11.51
CA THR A 4 -33.06 -14.97 -10.83
C THR A 4 -31.94 -16.00 -10.60
N GLY A 5 -30.92 -15.99 -11.45
CA GLY A 5 -29.70 -16.76 -11.24
C GLY A 5 -28.85 -16.11 -10.16
N THR A 6 -28.75 -16.76 -9.01
CA THR A 6 -27.83 -16.36 -7.94
C THR A 6 -26.41 -16.72 -8.35
N PHE A 7 -25.58 -15.73 -8.67
CA PHE A 7 -24.15 -15.93 -8.83
C PHE A 7 -23.54 -16.17 -7.45
N ILE A 8 -23.17 -17.42 -7.16
CA ILE A 8 -22.36 -17.76 -5.98
C ILE A 8 -20.91 -17.56 -6.40
N GLY A 9 -20.33 -16.41 -6.07
CA GLY A 9 -18.88 -16.22 -6.15
C GLY A 9 -18.15 -17.16 -5.18
N PRO A 10 -16.89 -17.53 -5.44
CA PRO A 10 -16.15 -18.44 -4.58
C PRO A 10 -16.03 -17.84 -3.17
N THR A 11 -16.53 -18.57 -2.17
CA THR A 11 -16.30 -18.27 -0.75
C THR A 11 -14.93 -18.82 -0.38
N TYR A 12 -13.91 -17.96 -0.35
CA TYR A 12 -12.60 -18.34 0.20
C TYR A 12 -12.77 -18.65 1.69
N ALA A 13 -12.61 -19.92 2.06
CA ALA A 13 -12.52 -20.33 3.46
C ALA A 13 -11.27 -19.68 4.08
N GLY A 14 -11.50 -18.58 4.79
CA GLY A 14 -10.45 -17.88 5.52
C GLY A 14 -9.81 -18.83 6.53
N GLY A 15 -8.49 -18.98 6.46
CA GLY A 15 -7.75 -19.65 7.53
C GLY A 15 -8.03 -18.94 8.86
N GLY A 16 -7.81 -19.60 9.99
CA GLY A 16 -8.11 -19.04 11.31
C GLY A 16 -7.41 -17.71 11.67
N ASN A 17 -6.60 -17.13 10.78
CA ASN A 17 -5.96 -15.82 10.88
C ASN A 17 -6.73 -14.68 10.20
N GLY A 18 -7.87 -14.96 9.54
CA GLY A 18 -8.73 -13.96 8.90
C GLY A 18 -8.31 -13.52 7.50
N ALA A 19 -7.30 -14.15 6.88
CA ALA A 19 -6.91 -13.91 5.49
C ALA A 19 -7.32 -15.08 4.58
N PRO A 20 -7.38 -14.87 3.25
CA PRO A 20 -7.50 -15.95 2.28
C PRO A 20 -6.38 -16.99 2.43
N SER A 21 -6.72 -18.22 2.07
CA SER A 21 -5.74 -19.31 1.92
C SER A 21 -5.20 -19.31 0.50
N GLY A 22 -3.92 -19.63 0.29
CA GLY A 22 -3.32 -19.72 -1.05
C GLY A 22 -1.96 -19.03 -1.16
N ALA A 23 -1.40 -19.06 -2.37
CA ALA A 23 -0.17 -18.37 -2.71
C ALA A 23 -0.37 -16.85 -2.57
N HIS A 24 0.64 -16.18 -2.00
CA HIS A 24 0.61 -14.74 -1.81
C HIS A 24 2.03 -14.19 -1.70
N TYR A 25 2.20 -12.94 -2.12
CA TYR A 25 3.37 -12.16 -1.76
C TYR A 25 3.17 -11.61 -0.35
N ASN A 26 4.19 -11.71 0.52
CA ASN A 26 4.15 -11.13 1.86
C ASN A 26 5.04 -9.89 1.87
N LEU A 27 4.59 -8.78 2.44
CA LEU A 27 5.42 -7.60 2.71
C LEU A 27 5.38 -7.28 4.21
N ASN A 28 6.55 -7.06 4.81
CA ASN A 28 6.66 -6.60 6.19
C ASN A 28 7.15 -5.14 6.20
N ILE A 29 6.39 -4.23 6.80
CA ILE A 29 6.82 -2.85 7.03
C ILE A 29 7.18 -2.73 8.51
N ILE A 30 8.46 -2.53 8.81
CA ILE A 30 9.03 -2.60 10.15
C ILE A 30 9.42 -1.20 10.62
N GLY A 31 8.81 -0.75 11.71
CA GLY A 31 9.20 0.48 12.38
C GLY A 31 10.50 0.29 13.15
N VAL A 32 11.50 1.14 12.90
CA VAL A 32 12.80 1.13 13.57
C VAL A 32 13.13 2.48 14.21
N GLU A 33 13.76 2.44 15.39
CA GLU A 33 14.16 3.66 16.12
C GLU A 33 15.36 4.35 15.47
N LYS A 34 16.29 3.57 14.95
CA LYS A 34 17.46 4.06 14.22
C LYS A 34 17.35 3.58 12.77
N GLY A 35 17.40 4.54 11.85
CA GLY A 35 17.43 4.28 10.42
C GLY A 35 18.53 3.29 10.04
N LYS A 36 18.29 2.54 8.97
CA LYS A 36 19.29 1.60 8.45
C LYS A 36 20.31 2.40 7.64
N SER A 37 21.58 2.02 7.75
CA SER A 37 22.69 2.63 7.00
C SER A 37 23.12 1.82 5.78
N SER A 38 22.57 0.62 5.62
CA SER A 38 22.77 -0.19 4.43
C SER A 38 21.69 0.23 3.42
N PRO A 39 22.02 0.42 2.13
CA PRO A 39 21.05 0.89 1.14
C PRO A 39 19.81 0.00 0.99
N MET A 40 19.96 -1.32 1.10
CA MET A 40 18.86 -2.28 0.90
C MET A 40 18.16 -2.21 -0.48
N THR A 41 18.80 -1.59 -1.46
CA THR A 41 18.40 -1.58 -2.88
C THR A 41 18.55 -2.97 -3.52
N GLY A 42 17.58 -3.37 -4.36
CA GLY A 42 17.61 -4.62 -5.12
C GLY A 42 17.67 -5.87 -4.26
N SER A 43 17.05 -5.84 -3.08
CA SER A 43 17.06 -6.99 -2.17
C SER A 43 15.80 -7.84 -2.38
N ASP A 44 15.95 -9.16 -2.48
CA ASP A 44 14.83 -10.12 -2.44
C ASP A 44 14.10 -10.15 -1.08
N ARG A 45 14.37 -9.15 -0.23
CA ARG A 45 13.76 -9.02 1.08
C ARG A 45 12.39 -8.44 0.89
N HIS A 46 11.41 -9.20 1.34
CA HIS A 46 10.02 -8.80 1.46
C HIS A 46 9.79 -7.84 2.64
N THR A 47 10.68 -6.85 2.83
CA THR A 47 10.73 -6.02 4.04
C THR A 47 11.16 -4.59 3.75
N ILE A 48 10.42 -3.63 4.31
CA ILE A 48 10.70 -2.20 4.28
C ILE A 48 10.90 -1.70 5.72
N PHE A 49 11.89 -0.83 5.94
CA PHE A 49 12.15 -0.19 7.22
C PHE A 49 11.72 1.28 7.19
N VAL A 50 10.87 1.65 8.15
CA VAL A 50 10.31 3.00 8.30
C VAL A 50 10.62 3.56 9.69
N ALA A 51 10.46 4.87 9.86
CA ALA A 51 10.61 5.51 11.17
C ALA A 51 9.58 4.98 12.17
N LEU A 52 9.99 4.81 13.43
CA LEU A 52 9.12 4.41 14.54
C LEU A 52 8.79 5.62 15.42
N GLY A 53 7.52 6.03 15.44
CA GLY A 53 7.05 7.11 16.30
C GLY A 53 6.91 6.65 17.74
N LYS A 54 7.75 7.12 18.65
CA LYS A 54 7.76 6.65 20.05
C LYS A 54 7.10 7.64 21.01
N GLU A 55 7.30 8.93 20.75
CA GLU A 55 6.76 10.05 21.53
C GLU A 55 5.71 10.80 20.70
N ASP A 56 6.04 11.08 19.43
CA ASP A 56 5.15 11.65 18.42
C ASP A 56 5.00 10.73 17.21
N SER A 57 3.95 10.96 16.43
CA SER A 57 3.79 10.31 15.13
C SER A 57 4.90 10.77 14.18
N VAL A 58 5.50 9.82 13.47
CA VAL A 58 6.50 10.10 12.43
C VAL A 58 6.04 9.54 11.11
N THR A 59 6.34 10.26 10.03
CA THR A 59 5.92 9.86 8.68
C THR A 59 7.10 9.35 7.88
N SER A 60 6.90 8.26 7.16
CA SER A 60 7.83 7.77 6.12
C SER A 60 7.07 7.64 4.81
N LYS A 61 7.76 7.84 3.68
CA LYS A 61 7.19 7.63 2.35
C LYS A 61 7.70 6.30 1.79
N ILE A 62 6.78 5.53 1.21
CA ILE A 62 7.07 4.34 0.43
C ILE A 62 6.53 4.60 -0.98
N TYR A 63 7.41 4.90 -1.92
CA TYR A 63 7.03 5.17 -3.31
C TYR A 63 6.62 3.88 -4.01
N LEU A 64 5.69 4.03 -4.95
CA LEU A 64 5.08 2.94 -5.68
C LEU A 64 5.49 3.02 -7.14
N THR A 65 5.95 1.91 -7.69
CA THR A 65 6.27 1.79 -9.12
C THR A 65 5.48 0.65 -9.75
N PRO A 66 5.10 0.76 -11.04
CA PRO A 66 4.36 -0.30 -11.71
C PRO A 66 5.27 -1.51 -12.00
N GLY A 67 4.77 -2.72 -11.74
CA GLY A 67 5.46 -3.98 -12.09
C GLY A 67 5.04 -5.15 -11.22
N GLU A 68 5.83 -6.22 -11.15
CA GLU A 68 5.55 -7.32 -10.21
C GLU A 68 5.77 -6.91 -8.75
N PHE A 69 5.17 -7.64 -7.80
CA PHE A 69 5.37 -7.39 -6.37
C PHE A 69 6.84 -7.55 -5.97
N HIS A 70 7.51 -6.45 -5.66
CA HIS A 70 8.93 -6.46 -5.29
C HIS A 70 9.29 -5.26 -4.42
N VAL A 71 10.20 -5.44 -3.46
CA VAL A 71 10.78 -4.30 -2.72
C VAL A 71 12.02 -3.86 -3.48
N CYS A 72 11.91 -2.80 -4.27
CA CYS A 72 13.06 -2.25 -4.99
C CYS A 72 14.05 -1.60 -4.01
N ASP A 73 13.53 -0.91 -2.99
CA ASP A 73 14.32 -0.27 -1.95
C ASP A 73 13.63 -0.43 -0.59
N GLY A 74 14.31 -1.14 0.32
CA GLY A 74 13.80 -1.45 1.65
C GLY A 74 14.06 -0.37 2.69
N ASN A 75 14.70 0.77 2.37
CA ASN A 75 15.14 1.73 3.36
C ASN A 75 14.47 3.10 3.19
N ALA A 76 13.65 3.54 4.17
CA ALA A 76 12.98 4.84 4.08
C ALA A 76 13.82 6.03 4.59
N PHE A 77 15.11 5.83 4.86
CA PHE A 77 15.98 6.80 5.54
C PHE A 77 17.10 7.37 4.65
N ASP A 78 17.17 6.92 3.40
CA ASP A 78 18.15 7.30 2.39
C ASP A 78 17.44 7.54 1.04
N PRO A 79 18.15 7.97 -0.02
CA PRO A 79 17.54 8.24 -1.32
C PRO A 79 16.83 7.01 -1.88
N ALA A 80 15.67 7.23 -2.48
CA ALA A 80 14.80 6.16 -2.96
C ALA A 80 15.20 5.71 -4.37
N PHE A 81 15.44 4.41 -4.57
CA PHE A 81 15.78 3.83 -5.86
C PHE A 81 14.69 2.90 -6.39
N ASP A 82 14.34 3.03 -7.67
CA ASP A 82 13.47 2.07 -8.35
C ASP A 82 14.18 0.72 -8.60
N CYS A 83 13.45 -0.25 -9.15
CA CYS A 83 13.96 -1.59 -9.39
C CYS A 83 15.04 -1.65 -10.50
N ASP A 84 15.18 -0.59 -11.30
CA ASP A 84 16.23 -0.43 -12.31
C ASP A 84 17.48 0.28 -11.74
N GLY A 85 17.42 0.71 -10.47
CA GLY A 85 18.50 1.40 -9.79
C GLY A 85 18.58 2.90 -10.07
N ASN A 86 17.52 3.49 -10.62
CA ASN A 86 17.43 4.95 -10.77
C ASN A 86 16.96 5.58 -9.46
N GLN A 87 17.62 6.67 -9.05
CA GLN A 87 17.13 7.46 -7.93
C GLN A 87 15.87 8.20 -8.37
N ILE A 88 14.73 7.92 -7.75
CA ILE A 88 13.45 8.55 -8.06
C ILE A 88 13.11 9.69 -7.11
N GLN A 89 13.59 9.62 -5.86
CA GLN A 89 13.29 10.61 -4.84
C GLN A 89 14.47 10.83 -3.88
N ALA A 90 14.51 11.99 -3.23
CA ALA A 90 15.60 12.37 -2.33
C ALA A 90 15.64 11.53 -1.04
N GLN A 91 14.49 10.98 -0.62
CA GLN A 91 14.40 10.08 0.52
C GLN A 91 13.12 9.23 0.48
N GLY A 92 13.23 7.93 0.75
CA GLY A 92 12.11 7.02 0.97
C GLY A 92 12.39 5.60 0.50
N ALA A 93 11.50 4.67 0.85
CA ALA A 93 11.57 3.30 0.36
C ALA A 93 10.79 3.17 -0.96
N VAL A 94 10.95 2.05 -1.67
CA VAL A 94 10.25 1.79 -2.94
C VAL A 94 9.70 0.37 -2.99
N PHE A 95 8.40 0.28 -3.29
CA PHE A 95 7.70 -0.98 -3.50
C PHE A 95 7.07 -0.99 -4.89
N GLN A 96 7.41 -2.01 -5.68
CA GLN A 96 6.81 -2.25 -6.97
C GLN A 96 5.58 -3.14 -6.83
N LEU A 97 4.52 -2.80 -7.55
CA LEU A 97 3.26 -3.55 -7.59
C LEU A 97 2.49 -3.24 -8.87
N PRO A 98 1.64 -4.16 -9.36
CA PRO A 98 0.88 -3.93 -10.57
C PRO A 98 -0.29 -2.98 -10.26
N CYS A 99 -0.75 -2.24 -11.28
CA CYS A 99 -2.02 -1.55 -11.17
C CYS A 99 -3.14 -2.58 -10.90
N ASN A 100 -3.96 -2.34 -9.88
CA ASN A 100 -4.98 -3.30 -9.48
C ASN A 100 -6.23 -3.18 -10.34
N THR A 101 -6.62 -4.26 -11.02
CA THR A 101 -7.87 -4.33 -11.78
C THR A 101 -9.06 -4.85 -10.98
N ASN A 102 -8.85 -5.25 -9.72
CA ASN A 102 -9.87 -5.72 -8.79
C ASN A 102 -10.28 -4.64 -7.76
N ILE A 103 -10.58 -3.43 -8.23
CA ILE A 103 -11.10 -2.33 -7.42
C ILE A 103 -12.22 -1.61 -8.16
N PRO A 104 -13.19 -1.00 -7.45
CA PRO A 104 -14.27 -0.23 -8.08
C PRO A 104 -13.77 1.18 -8.44
N ALA A 105 -12.80 1.28 -9.35
CA ALA A 105 -12.21 2.56 -9.75
C ALA A 105 -13.06 3.26 -10.82
N ASP A 106 -13.29 4.56 -10.63
CA ASP A 106 -13.89 5.45 -11.63
C ASP A 106 -12.88 5.74 -12.75
N ILE A 107 -11.60 5.86 -12.38
CA ILE A 107 -10.48 5.99 -13.30
C ILE A 107 -9.60 4.74 -13.15
N THR A 108 -9.65 3.88 -14.17
CA THR A 108 -9.02 2.55 -14.18
C THR A 108 -7.54 2.60 -14.59
N CYS A 109 -6.87 1.45 -14.55
CA CYS A 109 -5.47 1.32 -14.95
C CYS A 109 -5.21 1.88 -16.36
N GLU A 110 -4.16 2.70 -16.48
CA GLU A 110 -3.74 3.26 -17.77
C GLU A 110 -3.22 2.17 -18.70
N GLY A 111 -3.53 2.29 -20.00
CA GLY A 111 -3.08 1.35 -21.02
C GLY A 111 -1.55 1.33 -21.13
N GLY A 112 -0.95 0.14 -21.11
CA GLY A 112 0.50 -0.03 -21.15
C GLY A 112 1.16 -0.13 -19.76
N THR A 113 0.44 0.19 -18.69
CA THR A 113 0.88 -0.08 -17.32
C THR A 113 0.73 -1.55 -16.99
N VAL A 114 1.72 -2.14 -16.32
CA VAL A 114 1.62 -3.51 -15.79
C VAL A 114 0.45 -3.60 -14.81
N SER A 115 -0.52 -4.47 -15.08
CA SER A 115 -1.76 -4.60 -14.31
C SER A 115 -2.07 -6.05 -13.94
N ALA A 116 -2.72 -6.25 -12.81
CA ALA A 116 -3.22 -7.55 -12.36
C ALA A 116 -4.44 -7.39 -11.44
N SER A 117 -5.28 -8.41 -11.35
CA SER A 117 -6.36 -8.47 -10.34
C SER A 117 -5.81 -9.08 -9.06
N TYR A 118 -5.91 -8.38 -7.93
CA TYR A 118 -5.46 -8.91 -6.65
C TYR A 118 -6.19 -8.31 -5.43
N GLU A 119 -6.07 -8.99 -4.30
CA GLU A 119 -6.49 -8.49 -3.00
C GLU A 119 -5.29 -8.24 -2.09
N VAL A 120 -5.41 -7.21 -1.24
CA VAL A 120 -4.42 -6.88 -0.21
C VAL A 120 -5.03 -7.04 1.17
N TRP A 121 -4.36 -7.80 2.01
CA TRP A 121 -4.79 -8.08 3.39
C TRP A 121 -3.71 -7.64 4.37
N GLY A 122 -4.07 -6.77 5.32
CA GLY A 122 -3.16 -6.17 6.28
C GLY A 122 -3.45 -6.58 7.72
N ARG A 123 -2.40 -6.64 8.56
CA ARG A 123 -2.53 -6.72 10.03
C ARG A 123 -1.36 -6.06 10.76
N ALA A 124 -1.60 -5.67 12.01
CA ALA A 124 -0.56 -5.20 12.93
C ALA A 124 0.00 -6.35 13.80
N LEU A 125 1.33 -6.42 13.93
CA LEU A 125 2.08 -7.37 14.74
C LEU A 125 3.11 -6.66 15.64
N GLY A 126 3.80 -7.44 16.47
CA GLY A 126 4.81 -6.94 17.41
C GLY A 126 4.21 -6.56 18.78
N GLN A 127 4.85 -5.60 19.45
CA GLN A 127 4.47 -5.14 20.79
C GLN A 127 3.14 -4.37 20.75
N PRO A 128 2.18 -4.67 21.65
CA PRO A 128 0.96 -3.87 21.84
C PRO A 128 1.20 -2.41 22.18
N GLY A 129 0.24 -1.56 21.79
CA GLY A 129 0.19 -0.13 22.10
C GLY A 129 0.51 0.80 20.93
N GLY A 130 1.13 0.29 19.86
CA GLY A 130 1.43 1.06 18.66
C GLY A 130 0.38 0.94 17.57
N GLY A 131 0.34 1.92 16.67
CA GLY A 131 -0.46 1.88 15.46
C GLY A 131 0.19 2.63 14.31
N ALA A 132 -0.28 2.36 13.10
CA ALA A 132 0.07 3.15 11.92
C ALA A 132 -1.16 3.42 11.07
N VAL A 133 -1.10 4.47 10.27
CA VAL A 133 -2.06 4.76 9.21
C VAL A 133 -1.28 4.85 7.91
N ILE A 134 -1.75 4.13 6.91
CA ILE A 134 -1.22 4.21 5.54
C ILE A 134 -2.27 4.90 4.68
N THR A 135 -1.86 5.99 4.04
CA THR A 135 -2.66 6.79 3.10
C THR A 135 -1.97 6.80 1.74
N THR A 136 -2.69 6.45 0.67
CA THR A 136 -2.18 6.54 -0.69
C THR A 136 -2.21 8.00 -1.15
N CYS A 137 -1.10 8.50 -1.67
CA CYS A 137 -0.95 9.85 -2.21
C CYS A 137 -0.26 9.80 -3.58
N ALA A 138 -0.36 10.88 -4.33
CA ALA A 138 0.33 11.08 -5.59
C ALA A 138 0.58 12.57 -5.84
N THR A 139 1.40 12.88 -6.83
CA THR A 139 1.66 14.23 -7.32
C THR A 139 0.77 14.54 -8.52
N ASP A 140 0.09 15.68 -8.50
CA ASP A 140 -0.61 16.22 -9.66
C ASP A 140 0.30 17.20 -10.42
N PRO A 141 0.77 16.83 -11.64
CA PRO A 141 1.64 17.69 -12.43
C PRO A 141 0.93 18.94 -12.97
N LEU A 142 -0.40 18.94 -13.09
CA LEU A 142 -1.17 20.08 -13.58
C LEU A 142 -1.39 21.15 -12.49
N LEU A 143 -1.27 20.76 -11.22
CA LEU A 143 -1.40 21.66 -10.06
C LEU A 143 -0.04 22.03 -9.46
N ASN A 144 0.93 22.41 -10.31
CA ASN A 144 2.30 22.78 -9.89
C ASN A 144 3.00 21.71 -9.05
N GLY A 145 2.73 20.43 -9.29
CA GLY A 145 3.29 19.33 -8.49
C GLY A 145 2.70 19.21 -7.09
N ALA A 146 1.44 19.61 -6.90
CA ALA A 146 0.76 19.46 -5.61
C ALA A 146 0.62 17.98 -5.23
N ILE A 147 0.79 17.68 -3.95
CA ILE A 147 0.52 16.35 -3.41
C ILE A 147 -0.98 16.25 -3.11
N ILE A 148 -1.63 15.25 -3.71
CA ILE A 148 -3.00 14.85 -3.43
C ILE A 148 -2.95 13.54 -2.64
N CYS A 149 -3.64 13.51 -1.51
CA CYS A 149 -3.75 12.31 -0.68
C CYS A 149 -5.19 11.83 -0.63
N SER A 150 -5.35 10.50 -0.65
CA SER A 150 -6.63 9.83 -0.57
C SER A 150 -7.37 10.20 0.73
N THR A 151 -8.68 10.40 0.60
CA THR A 151 -9.60 10.51 1.74
C THR A 151 -9.87 9.17 2.41
N GLU A 152 -9.62 8.06 1.70
CA GLU A 152 -9.60 6.72 2.28
C GLU A 152 -8.19 6.31 2.69
N ASN A 153 -8.08 5.68 3.85
CA ASN A 153 -6.83 5.18 4.39
C ASN A 153 -7.07 3.97 5.31
N THR A 154 -5.99 3.39 5.83
CA THR A 154 -6.04 2.16 6.65
C THR A 154 -6.26 2.43 8.15
N LEU A 155 -6.88 3.56 8.50
CA LEU A 155 -7.20 3.92 9.88
C LEU A 155 -7.90 2.75 10.60
N ARG A 156 -7.44 2.48 11.83
CA ARG A 156 -7.88 1.37 12.71
C ARG A 156 -7.51 -0.05 12.24
N VAL A 157 -6.96 -0.26 11.04
CA VAL A 157 -6.49 -1.58 10.61
C VAL A 157 -5.17 -1.95 11.28
N PHE A 158 -4.19 -1.05 11.18
CA PHE A 158 -2.86 -1.29 11.74
C PHE A 158 -2.74 -0.81 13.18
N VAL A 159 -3.61 -1.29 14.07
CA VAL A 159 -3.56 -1.00 15.50
C VAL A 159 -3.21 -2.26 16.26
N ARG A 160 -2.04 -2.28 16.94
CA ARG A 160 -1.59 -3.44 17.68
C ARG A 160 -2.20 -3.48 19.07
N ARG A 161 -3.32 -4.19 19.19
CA ARG A 161 -3.97 -4.53 20.47
C ARG A 161 -3.32 -5.76 21.11
N SER A 162 -3.56 -6.00 22.38
CA SER A 162 -3.17 -7.27 23.03
C SER A 162 -3.91 -8.47 22.43
N GLY A 163 -3.30 -9.66 22.49
CA GLY A 163 -3.88 -10.90 21.96
C GLY A 163 -3.56 -11.16 20.49
N LYS A 164 -4.40 -11.97 19.84
CA LYS A 164 -4.25 -12.40 18.45
C LYS A 164 -4.63 -11.27 17.50
N SER A 165 -3.77 -11.00 16.52
CA SER A 165 -4.08 -10.10 15.40
C SER A 165 -4.54 -10.88 14.18
N THR A 166 -5.63 -10.44 13.57
CA THR A 166 -6.22 -11.01 12.35
C THR A 166 -6.02 -10.06 11.18
N PHE A 167 -6.02 -10.62 9.98
CA PHE A 167 -5.97 -9.82 8.77
C PHE A 167 -7.30 -9.11 8.50
N THR A 168 -7.21 -7.98 7.80
CA THR A 168 -8.34 -7.19 7.30
C THR A 168 -8.04 -6.85 5.85
N ASN A 169 -9.05 -6.93 4.98
CA ASN A 169 -8.92 -6.52 3.59
C ASN A 169 -8.71 -4.98 3.53
N VAL A 170 -7.63 -4.56 2.88
CA VAL A 170 -7.22 -3.16 2.67
C VAL A 170 -6.97 -2.85 1.20
N THR A 171 -7.54 -3.67 0.30
CA THR A 171 -7.30 -3.60 -1.14
C THR A 171 -7.57 -2.21 -1.68
N ASN A 172 -8.76 -1.66 -1.42
CA ASN A 172 -9.15 -0.35 -1.91
C ASN A 172 -8.19 0.76 -1.40
N GLN A 173 -7.89 0.76 -0.10
CA GLN A 173 -7.11 1.82 0.54
C GLN A 173 -5.66 1.85 0.06
N LEU A 174 -5.06 0.69 -0.23
CA LEU A 174 -3.65 0.60 -0.60
C LEU A 174 -3.40 0.52 -2.11
N THR A 175 -4.44 0.27 -2.91
CA THR A 175 -4.32 0.11 -4.37
C THR A 175 -5.12 1.13 -5.17
N SER A 176 -5.59 2.20 -4.52
CA SER A 176 -6.22 3.34 -5.17
C SER A 176 -6.10 4.60 -4.32
N LEU A 177 -6.42 5.74 -4.93
CA LEU A 177 -6.56 7.04 -4.30
C LEU A 177 -7.98 7.55 -4.50
N VAL A 178 -8.60 8.10 -3.45
CA VAL A 178 -9.92 8.74 -3.53
C VAL A 178 -9.80 10.23 -3.27
N ALA A 179 -9.95 11.05 -4.31
CA ALA A 179 -9.86 12.51 -4.25
C ALA A 179 -10.72 13.15 -5.34
N ASP A 180 -11.02 14.44 -5.20
CA ASP A 180 -11.52 15.28 -6.29
C ASP A 180 -10.31 15.75 -7.11
N ILE A 181 -10.08 15.12 -8.26
CA ILE A 181 -8.87 15.37 -9.06
C ILE A 181 -9.08 16.38 -10.20
N ASP A 182 -10.33 16.69 -10.55
CA ASP A 182 -10.66 17.65 -11.61
C ASP A 182 -11.28 18.95 -11.08
N GLY A 183 -11.49 19.06 -9.77
CA GLY A 183 -12.01 20.23 -9.08
C GLY A 183 -13.51 20.41 -9.24
N ASN A 184 -14.25 19.37 -9.63
CA ASN A 184 -15.69 19.44 -9.86
C ASN A 184 -16.52 19.30 -8.56
N GLY A 185 -15.89 18.98 -7.42
CA GLY A 185 -16.52 18.75 -6.13
C GLY A 185 -16.99 17.31 -5.88
N THR A 186 -16.75 16.40 -6.82
CA THR A 186 -17.01 14.95 -6.72
C THR A 186 -15.70 14.24 -6.43
N PHE A 187 -15.76 13.18 -5.64
CA PHE A 187 -14.58 12.36 -5.37
C PHE A 187 -14.57 11.16 -6.29
N GLU A 188 -13.47 10.97 -7.01
CA GLU A 188 -13.22 9.81 -7.86
C GLU A 188 -12.28 8.83 -7.17
N ARG A 189 -12.51 7.54 -7.36
CA ARG A 189 -11.49 6.51 -7.09
C ARG A 189 -10.61 6.32 -8.31
N VAL A 190 -9.34 6.68 -8.15
CA VAL A 190 -8.28 6.55 -9.15
C VAL A 190 -7.43 5.33 -8.84
N ALA A 191 -7.31 4.41 -9.79
CA ALA A 191 -6.36 3.31 -9.69
C ALA A 191 -4.92 3.85 -9.62
N LEU A 192 -4.00 3.09 -9.01
CA LEU A 192 -2.58 3.45 -9.04
C LEU A 192 -2.07 3.60 -10.48
N PHE A 193 -1.16 4.55 -10.70
CA PHE A 193 -0.52 4.78 -12.00
C PHE A 193 -1.53 5.15 -13.10
N SER A 194 -2.48 6.02 -12.77
CA SER A 194 -3.52 6.50 -13.68
C SER A 194 -3.98 7.91 -13.32
N GLY A 195 -4.92 8.45 -14.10
CA GLY A 195 -5.56 9.75 -13.86
C GLY A 195 -4.65 10.95 -14.09
N GLY A 196 -3.54 10.78 -14.82
CA GLY A 196 -2.55 11.83 -15.03
C GLY A 196 -1.71 12.17 -13.79
N LEU A 197 -1.89 11.42 -12.70
CA LEU A 197 -1.11 11.55 -11.47
C LEU A 197 0.23 10.80 -11.61
N VAL A 198 1.26 11.32 -10.95
CA VAL A 198 2.61 10.75 -10.96
C VAL A 198 3.13 10.57 -9.54
N ASP A 199 4.28 9.91 -9.38
CA ASP A 199 4.95 9.74 -8.08
C ASP A 199 4.02 9.18 -6.99
N PHE A 200 3.25 8.13 -7.28
CA PHE A 200 2.39 7.49 -6.28
C PHE A 200 3.23 7.00 -5.08
N PHE A 201 2.73 7.21 -3.87
CA PHE A 201 3.37 6.73 -2.65
C PHE A 201 2.35 6.40 -1.56
N TRP A 202 2.73 5.49 -0.67
CA TRP A 202 2.11 5.33 0.63
C TRP A 202 2.76 6.28 1.63
N GLN A 203 1.97 7.22 2.15
CA GLN A 203 2.31 7.96 3.36
C GLN A 203 2.07 7.04 4.56
N TYR A 204 3.15 6.62 5.21
CA TYR A 204 3.12 5.73 6.36
C TYR A 204 3.30 6.55 7.65
N ASP A 205 2.19 6.87 8.29
CA ASP A 205 2.14 7.61 9.54
C ASP A 205 2.24 6.63 10.72
N ASN A 206 3.43 6.54 11.32
CA ASN A 206 3.74 5.57 12.36
C ASN A 206 3.67 6.19 13.76
N ASN A 207 2.75 5.68 14.58
CA ASN A 207 2.61 5.98 16.00
C ASN A 207 2.91 4.71 16.82
N GLY A 208 4.15 4.24 16.72
CA GLY A 208 4.69 3.17 17.56
C GLY A 208 4.44 1.74 17.05
N LEU A 209 3.90 1.56 15.85
CA LEU A 209 3.74 0.23 15.28
C LEU A 209 5.09 -0.37 14.86
N ARG A 210 5.40 -1.52 15.45
CA ARG A 210 6.65 -2.24 15.16
C ARG A 210 6.61 -3.03 13.86
N LEU A 211 5.47 -3.58 13.48
CA LEU A 211 5.32 -4.39 12.27
C LEU A 211 3.90 -4.28 11.72
N ALA A 212 3.76 -3.72 10.52
CA ALA A 212 2.62 -3.97 9.65
C ALA A 212 2.97 -5.11 8.69
N GLN A 213 2.12 -6.13 8.61
CA GLN A 213 2.28 -7.23 7.65
C GLN A 213 1.16 -7.16 6.63
N LEU A 214 1.54 -7.11 5.35
CA LEU A 214 0.65 -7.15 4.21
C LEU A 214 0.80 -8.47 3.47
N ARG A 215 -0.29 -8.94 2.87
CA ARG A 215 -0.32 -10.07 1.96
C ARG A 215 -1.07 -9.69 0.69
N PHE A 216 -0.47 -9.99 -0.45
CA PHE A 216 -1.03 -9.72 -1.78
C PHE A 216 -1.38 -11.05 -2.42
N TYR A 217 -2.65 -11.24 -2.73
CA TYR A 217 -3.19 -12.45 -3.32
C TYR A 217 -3.61 -12.14 -4.75
N LEU A 218 -2.91 -12.70 -5.73
CA LEU A 218 -3.37 -12.65 -7.12
C LEU A 218 -4.70 -13.39 -7.23
N LEU A 219 -5.62 -12.80 -7.98
CA LEU A 219 -6.88 -13.43 -8.36
C LEU A 219 -6.71 -14.00 -9.77
N GLU A 220 -7.07 -15.27 -9.92
CA GLU A 220 -7.14 -15.94 -11.22
C GLU A 220 -8.39 -15.51 -12.01
#